data_AF-A0AAU4A9I0-F1
#
_entry.id   AF-A0AAU4A9I0-F1
#
_cell.length_a   1.000
_cell.length_b   1.000
_cell.length_c   1.000
_cell.angle_alpha   90.00
_cell.angle_beta   90.00
_cell.angle_gamma   90.00
#
_symmetry.space_group_name_H-M   'P 1'
#
loop_
_entity.id
_entity.type
_entity.pdbx_description
1 polymer ?
#
loop_
_entity_poly.entity_id
_entity_poly.type
_entity_poly.pdbx_seq_one_letter_code
_entity_poly.pdbx_strand_id
1 'polypeptide(L)'
;MSGATFTWTDLITLDLGKLNESATEWRTAAEELAKLHGAVRDGLVNKSEAARWEGVNATVTREFVRSAAKEVDDLQREAKSIHAVLADAHAELAEIQKKARDLAEEARQGSPSRSPEPDPGLLVTDAGGGKVRVEPSVCEVKGPSQRTQDMVRWYADTLTGLVSHAAEVDAAATRALRASHGADPYDAGHAEYTSLDQDQLPRAMKLAALGEDAKPAQQAELRRLWQSLSPDARAQLWTAHKGDLLAAGLFNPSVKQVAADRGSGKHGAQGADWDDWVTRTKMQSLVFGADWGDLNDASRNMKHYLDNTGTPMELPVDKMLTDDKGFQRHVDQVFLQDNEKAWREQALAEYERSGGRPVAVPVETISEDYSFTETSDQNWFYAVGSARSNVTGVVTVVPGADGKPVVGLDYQVNVWDRYNWDEGKGVNIGPMDIPDGEMGRQHKVGLAQEFNMAGSSSVKHYEPGSDAAPPAPDASGRAGERSDPGRHARDGGGDVDR
;
A
#
# COMPACT_ATOMS: atom_id res chain seq x y z
N MET A 1 -31.33 -4.81 -11.61
CA MET A 1 -30.51 -4.89 -12.83
C MET A 1 -29.13 -5.35 -12.36
N SER A 2 -28.59 -6.45 -12.87
CA SER A 2 -27.19 -6.80 -12.58
C SER A 2 -26.33 -5.72 -13.24
N GLY A 3 -25.94 -4.70 -12.47
CA GLY A 3 -25.10 -3.61 -12.96
C GLY A 3 -23.82 -4.20 -13.52
N ALA A 4 -23.44 -3.76 -14.71
CA ALA A 4 -22.12 -4.10 -15.25
C ALA A 4 -21.06 -3.72 -14.21
N THR A 5 -20.08 -4.60 -13.99
CA THR A 5 -18.96 -4.33 -13.08
C THR A 5 -18.19 -3.10 -13.59
N PHE A 6 -17.97 -2.11 -12.71
CA PHE A 6 -17.18 -0.91 -13.01
C PHE A 6 -15.80 -1.28 -13.58
N THR A 7 -15.39 -0.61 -14.65
CA THR A 7 -14.23 -1.00 -15.47
C THR A 7 -13.11 0.05 -15.51
N TRP A 8 -11.99 -0.29 -16.14
CA TRP A 8 -10.88 0.64 -16.42
C TRP A 8 -11.33 1.81 -17.27
N THR A 9 -12.09 1.53 -18.32
CA THR A 9 -12.62 2.54 -19.25
C THR A 9 -13.55 3.50 -18.52
N ASP A 10 -14.41 2.98 -17.62
CA ASP A 10 -15.27 3.82 -16.79
C ASP A 10 -14.44 4.77 -15.93
N LEU A 11 -13.43 4.25 -15.21
CA LEU A 11 -12.55 5.07 -14.37
C LEU A 11 -11.87 6.21 -15.14
N ILE A 12 -11.22 5.90 -16.27
CA ILE A 12 -10.43 6.89 -16.99
C ILE A 12 -11.27 7.91 -17.77
N THR A 13 -12.54 7.58 -18.09
CA THR A 13 -13.46 8.47 -18.81
C THR A 13 -14.49 9.15 -17.93
N LEU A 14 -14.55 8.82 -16.64
CA LEU A 14 -15.49 9.39 -15.68
C LEU A 14 -15.42 10.93 -15.66
N ASP A 15 -16.56 11.57 -15.90
CA ASP A 15 -16.72 13.03 -15.83
C ASP A 15 -16.97 13.46 -14.39
N LEU A 16 -15.88 13.72 -13.69
CA LEU A 16 -15.90 14.22 -12.31
C LEU A 16 -16.34 15.67 -12.20
N GLY A 17 -16.35 16.42 -13.31
CA GLY A 17 -16.83 17.81 -13.34
C GLY A 17 -18.30 17.91 -12.94
N LYS A 18 -19.14 17.04 -13.50
CA LYS A 18 -20.58 17.00 -13.16
C LYS A 18 -20.86 16.56 -11.73
N LEU A 19 -20.02 15.67 -11.18
CA LEU A 19 -20.13 15.27 -9.78
C LEU A 19 -19.82 16.44 -8.86
N ASN A 20 -18.77 17.22 -9.17
CA ASN A 20 -18.43 18.43 -8.44
C ASN A 20 -19.50 19.54 -8.55
N GLU A 21 -20.09 19.72 -9.74
CA GLU A 21 -21.24 20.61 -9.95
C GLU A 21 -22.41 20.20 -9.06
N SER A 22 -22.76 18.90 -9.05
CA SER A 22 -23.83 18.36 -8.20
C SER A 22 -23.53 18.59 -6.72
N ALA A 23 -22.30 18.33 -6.27
CA ALA A 23 -21.88 18.60 -4.90
C ALA A 23 -22.02 20.09 -4.55
N THR A 24 -21.69 20.98 -5.49
CA THR A 24 -21.81 22.44 -5.32
C THR A 24 -23.26 22.88 -5.23
N GLU A 25 -24.15 22.33 -6.04
CA GLU A 25 -25.59 22.62 -5.99
C GLU A 25 -26.20 22.20 -4.64
N TRP A 26 -25.86 21.01 -4.15
CA TRP A 26 -26.32 20.55 -2.83
C TRP A 26 -25.77 21.40 -1.68
N ARG A 27 -24.54 21.90 -1.79
CA ARG A 27 -24.01 22.90 -0.85
C ARG A 27 -24.89 24.15 -0.83
N THR A 28 -25.22 24.68 -2.00
CA THR A 28 -26.07 25.87 -2.12
C THR A 28 -27.47 25.60 -1.57
N ALA A 29 -28.06 24.43 -1.83
CA ALA A 29 -29.34 24.04 -1.24
C ALA A 29 -29.28 24.03 0.29
N ALA A 30 -28.22 23.46 0.88
CA ALA A 30 -28.00 23.45 2.33
C ALA A 30 -27.84 24.87 2.92
N GLU A 31 -27.15 25.78 2.20
CA GLU A 31 -26.99 27.18 2.61
C GLU A 31 -28.30 27.97 2.55
N GLU A 32 -29.11 27.78 1.51
CA GLU A 32 -30.42 28.43 1.40
C GLU A 32 -31.42 27.87 2.42
N LEU A 33 -31.42 26.56 2.68
CA LEU A 33 -32.20 25.95 3.75
C LEU A 33 -31.77 26.46 5.14
N ALA A 34 -30.48 26.74 5.35
CA ALA A 34 -30.01 27.39 6.57
C ALA A 34 -30.61 28.77 6.77
N LYS A 35 -30.68 29.57 5.70
CA LYS A 35 -31.32 30.91 5.73
C LYS A 35 -32.82 30.79 6.00
N LEU A 36 -33.49 29.84 5.36
CA LEU A 36 -34.92 29.58 5.57
C LEU A 36 -35.19 29.12 7.00
N HIS A 37 -34.39 28.21 7.55
CA HIS A 37 -34.47 27.77 8.95
C HIS A 37 -34.39 28.97 9.91
N GLY A 38 -33.42 29.87 9.71
CA GLY A 38 -33.31 31.11 10.48
C GLY A 38 -34.57 31.98 10.38
N ALA A 39 -35.10 32.18 9.17
CA ALA A 39 -36.32 32.95 8.95
C ALA A 39 -37.57 32.32 9.58
N VAL A 40 -37.71 31.00 9.53
CA VAL A 40 -38.82 30.26 10.15
C VAL A 40 -38.74 30.31 11.66
N ARG A 41 -37.55 30.12 12.24
CA ARG A 41 -37.31 30.24 13.68
C ARG A 41 -37.67 31.65 14.17
N ASP A 42 -37.12 32.68 13.54
CA ASP A 42 -37.27 34.06 14.00
C ASP A 42 -38.64 34.65 13.66
N GLY A 43 -39.17 34.29 12.50
CA GLY A 43 -40.42 34.83 11.98
C GLY A 43 -41.67 34.10 12.46
N LEU A 44 -41.63 32.77 12.59
CA LEU A 44 -42.78 31.96 12.98
C LEU A 44 -42.67 31.49 14.43
N VAL A 45 -41.62 30.73 14.77
CA VAL A 45 -41.49 30.11 16.11
C VAL A 45 -41.47 31.18 17.18
N ASN A 46 -40.47 32.09 17.16
CA ASN A 46 -40.30 33.11 18.18
C ASN A 46 -41.52 34.02 18.33
N LYS A 47 -42.16 34.40 17.22
CA LYS A 47 -43.36 35.25 17.26
C LYS A 47 -44.59 34.51 17.80
N SER A 48 -44.76 33.25 17.43
CA SER A 48 -45.88 32.42 17.93
C SER A 48 -45.76 32.18 19.44
N GLU A 49 -44.54 31.97 19.94
CA GLU A 49 -44.26 31.81 21.37
C GLU A 49 -44.44 33.13 22.13
N ALA A 50 -43.98 34.25 21.57
CA ALA A 50 -44.10 35.57 22.21
C ALA A 50 -45.52 36.16 22.16
N ALA A 51 -46.40 35.64 21.30
CA ALA A 51 -47.77 36.13 21.19
C ALA A 51 -48.54 35.88 22.50
N ARG A 52 -49.29 36.88 22.98
CA ARG A 52 -50.21 36.77 24.14
C ARG A 52 -51.51 36.04 23.78
N TRP A 53 -51.39 35.01 22.95
CA TRP A 53 -52.48 34.24 22.42
C TRP A 53 -52.66 32.96 23.23
N GLU A 54 -53.90 32.72 23.70
CA GLU A 54 -54.24 31.66 24.63
C GLU A 54 -55.45 30.84 24.16
N GLY A 55 -55.63 29.66 24.75
CA GLY A 55 -56.67 28.69 24.42
C GLY A 55 -56.18 27.58 23.49
N VAL A 56 -57.06 26.59 23.24
CA VAL A 56 -56.73 25.33 22.53
C VAL A 56 -56.12 25.59 21.13
N ASN A 57 -56.64 26.57 20.40
CA ASN A 57 -56.12 26.93 19.08
C ASN A 57 -54.65 27.38 19.15
N ALA A 58 -54.29 28.14 20.19
CA ALA A 58 -52.91 28.60 20.39
C ALA A 58 -51.95 27.44 20.63
N THR A 59 -52.37 26.43 21.39
CA THR A 59 -51.57 25.22 21.63
C THR A 59 -51.31 24.46 20.33
N VAL A 60 -52.35 24.16 19.57
CA VAL A 60 -52.25 23.38 18.31
C VAL A 60 -51.41 24.12 17.27
N THR A 61 -51.62 25.43 17.08
CA THR A 61 -50.86 26.18 16.10
C THR A 61 -49.38 26.32 16.48
N ARG A 62 -49.05 26.52 17.77
CA ARG A 62 -47.64 26.55 18.19
C ARG A 62 -46.94 25.22 17.93
N GLU A 63 -47.60 24.10 18.19
CA GLU A 63 -47.07 22.77 17.90
C GLU A 63 -46.87 22.54 16.40
N PHE A 64 -47.84 22.93 15.58
CA PHE A 64 -47.72 22.89 14.12
C PHE A 64 -46.55 23.75 13.62
N VAL A 65 -46.39 24.97 14.13
CA VAL A 65 -45.28 25.87 13.77
C VAL A 65 -43.93 25.26 14.16
N ARG A 66 -43.81 24.68 15.36
CA ARG A 66 -42.59 23.98 15.78
C ARG A 66 -42.27 22.79 14.89
N SER A 67 -43.28 22.01 14.51
CA SER A 67 -43.12 20.87 13.62
C SER A 67 -42.64 21.31 12.25
N ALA A 68 -43.29 22.32 11.64
CA ALA A 68 -42.84 22.89 10.37
C ALA A 68 -41.42 23.47 10.43
N ALA A 69 -41.02 24.07 11.55
CA ALA A 69 -39.64 24.53 11.74
C ALA A 69 -38.63 23.37 11.81
N LYS A 70 -39.01 22.27 12.45
CA LYS A 70 -38.22 21.05 12.50
C LYS A 70 -38.04 20.42 11.12
N GLU A 71 -39.09 20.36 10.30
CA GLU A 71 -38.98 19.87 8.91
C GLU A 71 -37.93 20.63 8.10
N VAL A 72 -37.85 21.96 8.27
CA VAL A 72 -36.85 22.77 7.58
C VAL A 72 -35.42 22.52 8.10
N ASP A 73 -35.26 22.27 9.41
CA ASP A 73 -33.96 21.88 10.00
C ASP A 73 -33.52 20.50 9.53
N ASP A 74 -34.44 19.53 9.46
CA ASP A 74 -34.16 18.17 8.99
C ASP A 74 -33.78 18.18 7.50
N LEU A 75 -34.50 18.92 6.64
CA LEU A 75 -34.12 19.14 5.23
C LEU A 75 -32.74 19.79 5.09
N GLN A 76 -32.40 20.76 5.96
CA GLN A 76 -31.07 21.38 5.96
C GLN A 76 -29.99 20.34 6.27
N ARG A 77 -30.21 19.47 7.27
CA ARG A 77 -29.27 18.41 7.66
C ARG A 77 -29.07 17.39 6.54
N GLU A 78 -30.16 16.93 5.93
CA GLU A 78 -30.11 16.02 4.78
C GLU A 78 -29.32 16.64 3.62
N ALA A 79 -29.60 17.90 3.26
CA ALA A 79 -28.89 18.59 2.18
C ALA A 79 -27.39 18.73 2.47
N LYS A 80 -27.00 19.02 3.73
CA LYS A 80 -25.58 19.03 4.15
C LYS A 80 -24.95 17.66 4.03
N SER A 81 -25.67 16.62 4.45
CA SER A 81 -25.22 15.23 4.39
C SER A 81 -24.94 14.80 2.95
N ILE A 82 -25.89 15.06 2.05
CA ILE A 82 -25.74 14.77 0.61
C ILE A 82 -24.56 15.55 0.02
N HIS A 83 -24.43 16.84 0.33
CA HIS A 83 -23.28 17.64 -0.11
C HIS A 83 -21.95 17.01 0.34
N ALA A 84 -21.82 16.68 1.63
CA ALA A 84 -20.58 16.14 2.19
C ALA A 84 -20.19 14.81 1.53
N VAL A 85 -21.15 13.90 1.36
CA VAL A 85 -20.93 12.61 0.68
C VAL A 85 -20.47 12.80 -0.76
N LEU A 86 -21.13 13.69 -1.53
CA LEU A 86 -20.77 13.94 -2.93
C LEU A 86 -19.40 14.63 -3.06
N ALA A 87 -19.09 15.59 -2.19
CA ALA A 87 -17.84 16.31 -2.20
C ALA A 87 -16.65 15.40 -1.89
N ASP A 88 -16.81 14.53 -0.89
CA ASP A 88 -15.78 13.57 -0.49
C ASP A 88 -15.56 12.49 -1.56
N ALA A 89 -16.65 11.91 -2.07
CA ALA A 89 -16.57 10.97 -3.20
C ALA A 89 -15.89 11.59 -4.43
N HIS A 90 -16.18 12.86 -4.75
CA HIS A 90 -15.52 13.57 -5.83
C HIS A 90 -14.01 13.71 -5.58
N ALA A 91 -13.61 14.14 -4.38
CA ALA A 91 -12.20 14.33 -4.04
C ALA A 91 -11.40 13.02 -4.16
N GLU A 92 -11.93 11.92 -3.59
CA GLU A 92 -11.29 10.62 -3.66
C GLU A 92 -11.20 10.08 -5.10
N LEU A 93 -12.30 10.11 -5.85
CA LEU A 93 -12.32 9.63 -7.22
C LEU A 93 -11.40 10.45 -8.15
N ALA A 94 -11.25 11.76 -7.90
CA ALA A 94 -10.33 12.61 -8.65
C ALA A 94 -8.88 12.19 -8.44
N GLU A 95 -8.45 11.94 -7.21
CA GLU A 95 -7.09 11.46 -6.92
C GLU A 95 -6.86 10.05 -7.46
N ILE A 96 -7.83 9.15 -7.36
CA ILE A 96 -7.74 7.79 -7.92
C ILE A 96 -7.62 7.85 -9.45
N GLN A 97 -8.47 8.64 -10.14
CA GLN A 97 -8.43 8.78 -11.59
C GLN A 97 -7.09 9.40 -12.05
N LYS A 98 -6.61 10.42 -11.34
CA LYS A 98 -5.31 11.04 -11.63
C LYS A 98 -4.16 10.04 -11.49
N LYS A 99 -4.07 9.33 -10.35
CA LYS A 99 -3.05 8.30 -10.13
C LYS A 99 -3.09 7.20 -11.18
N ALA A 100 -4.29 6.77 -11.58
CA ALA A 100 -4.48 5.78 -12.63
C ALA A 100 -3.94 6.28 -13.99
N ARG A 101 -4.23 7.53 -14.37
CA ARG A 101 -3.72 8.14 -15.61
C ARG A 101 -2.20 8.30 -15.58
N ASP A 102 -1.65 8.77 -14.46
CA ASP A 102 -0.20 8.97 -14.30
C ASP A 102 0.55 7.65 -14.42
N LEU A 103 0.07 6.58 -13.76
CA LEU A 103 0.67 5.25 -13.87
C LEU A 103 0.52 4.63 -15.27
N ALA A 104 -0.62 4.84 -15.93
CA ALA A 104 -0.81 4.37 -17.31
C ALA A 104 0.13 5.10 -18.29
N GLU A 105 0.36 6.39 -18.07
CA GLU A 105 1.33 7.18 -18.84
C GLU A 105 2.76 6.73 -18.57
N GLU A 106 3.12 6.49 -17.31
CA GLU A 106 4.43 5.94 -16.94
C GLU A 106 4.67 4.56 -17.59
N ALA A 107 3.68 3.68 -17.54
CA ALA A 107 3.71 2.38 -18.20
C ALA A 107 3.94 2.54 -19.71
N ARG A 108 3.24 3.48 -20.36
CA ARG A 108 3.35 3.77 -21.79
C ARG A 108 4.73 4.30 -22.16
N GLN A 109 5.35 5.12 -21.32
CA GLN A 109 6.68 5.69 -21.57
C GLN A 109 7.80 4.66 -21.42
N GLY A 110 7.66 3.70 -20.49
CA GLY A 110 8.72 2.74 -20.18
C GLY A 110 9.97 3.43 -19.65
N SER A 111 11.15 2.87 -19.91
CA SER A 111 12.43 3.50 -19.55
C SER A 111 13.45 3.30 -20.68
N PRO A 112 13.34 4.09 -21.78
CA PRO A 112 14.15 3.91 -22.97
C PRO A 112 15.64 4.25 -22.77
N SER A 113 15.96 5.06 -21.77
CA SER A 113 17.32 5.48 -21.42
C SER A 113 18.06 4.52 -20.48
N ARG A 114 17.37 3.48 -19.97
CA ARG A 114 17.96 2.50 -19.08
C ARG A 114 19.04 1.70 -19.81
N SER A 115 20.17 1.49 -19.14
CA SER A 115 21.36 0.81 -19.65
C SER A 115 21.72 -0.38 -18.73
N PRO A 116 22.24 -1.51 -19.25
CA PRO A 116 22.49 -1.78 -20.68
C PRO A 116 21.21 -2.04 -21.48
N GLU A 117 20.09 -2.28 -20.79
CA GLU A 117 18.86 -2.74 -21.42
C GLU A 117 17.66 -1.83 -21.11
N PRO A 118 17.10 -1.18 -22.14
CA PRO A 118 15.90 -0.36 -22.03
C PRO A 118 14.67 -1.15 -21.59
N ASP A 119 13.80 -0.52 -20.80
CA ASP A 119 12.46 -1.04 -20.54
C ASP A 119 11.49 -0.55 -21.63
N PRO A 120 10.78 -1.46 -22.34
CA PRO A 120 9.84 -1.06 -23.38
C PRO A 120 8.62 -0.36 -22.77
N GLY A 121 7.96 0.48 -23.57
CA GLY A 121 6.63 0.97 -23.22
C GLY A 121 5.62 -0.18 -23.14
N LEU A 122 4.61 -0.04 -22.29
CA LEU A 122 3.53 -1.00 -22.08
C LEU A 122 2.19 -0.41 -22.53
N LEU A 123 1.31 -1.27 -23.03
CA LEU A 123 -0.06 -0.94 -23.41
C LEU A 123 -0.99 -1.30 -22.26
N VAL A 124 -1.77 -0.33 -21.80
CA VAL A 124 -2.78 -0.51 -20.75
C VAL A 124 -4.16 -0.49 -21.40
N THR A 125 -4.93 -1.56 -21.20
CA THR A 125 -6.25 -1.75 -21.79
C THR A 125 -7.23 -2.33 -20.78
N ASP A 126 -8.52 -2.17 -21.07
CA ASP A 126 -9.59 -2.77 -20.28
C ASP A 126 -9.66 -4.29 -20.51
N ALA A 127 -9.61 -5.07 -19.44
CA ALA A 127 -9.75 -6.53 -19.52
C ALA A 127 -11.21 -6.99 -19.33
N GLY A 128 -12.13 -6.08 -19.00
CA GLY A 128 -13.46 -6.38 -18.52
C GLY A 128 -13.48 -6.88 -17.07
N GLY A 129 -14.68 -6.89 -16.46
CA GLY A 129 -14.88 -7.43 -15.11
C GLY A 129 -14.09 -6.72 -14.01
N GLY A 130 -13.83 -5.41 -14.18
CA GLY A 130 -13.05 -4.60 -13.22
C GLY A 130 -11.54 -4.86 -13.25
N LYS A 131 -11.02 -5.60 -14.23
CA LYS A 131 -9.59 -5.90 -14.38
C LYS A 131 -8.93 -5.06 -15.46
N VAL A 132 -7.65 -4.82 -15.29
CA VAL A 132 -6.79 -4.12 -16.25
C VAL A 132 -5.86 -5.12 -16.93
N ARG A 133 -5.75 -5.06 -18.26
CA ARG A 133 -4.77 -5.82 -19.04
C ARG A 133 -3.60 -4.90 -19.36
N VAL A 134 -2.40 -5.39 -19.06
CA VAL A 134 -1.15 -4.74 -19.44
C VAL A 134 -0.35 -5.69 -20.31
N GLU A 135 0.24 -5.19 -21.39
CA GLU A 135 1.09 -5.98 -22.29
C GLU A 135 2.22 -5.14 -22.89
N PRO A 136 3.35 -5.73 -23.28
CA PRO A 136 4.42 -4.99 -23.94
C PRO A 136 3.95 -4.36 -25.26
N SER A 137 4.29 -3.09 -25.49
CA SER A 137 3.95 -2.40 -26.75
C SER A 137 4.71 -2.94 -27.96
N VAL A 138 5.83 -3.61 -27.73
CA VAL A 138 6.69 -4.20 -28.75
C VAL A 138 6.89 -5.68 -28.44
N CYS A 139 6.71 -6.53 -29.45
CA CYS A 139 6.99 -7.95 -29.35
C CYS A 139 8.49 -8.22 -29.60
N GLU A 140 9.21 -8.70 -28.60
CA GLU A 140 10.58 -9.18 -28.78
C GLU A 140 10.59 -10.61 -29.36
N VAL A 141 11.54 -10.92 -30.27
CA VAL A 141 11.65 -12.24 -30.93
C VAL A 141 11.86 -13.37 -29.92
N LYS A 142 12.55 -13.10 -28.80
CA LYS A 142 12.82 -14.06 -27.73
C LYS A 142 11.72 -14.10 -26.65
N GLY A 143 10.65 -13.33 -26.82
CA GLY A 143 9.63 -13.10 -25.79
C GLY A 143 10.06 -12.06 -24.74
N PRO A 144 9.12 -11.58 -23.90
CA PRO A 144 9.44 -10.56 -22.89
C PRO A 144 10.38 -11.13 -21.83
N SER A 145 11.37 -10.32 -21.45
CA SER A 145 12.26 -10.60 -20.31
C SER A 145 11.48 -10.79 -19.01
N GLN A 146 12.07 -11.46 -18.02
CA GLN A 146 11.40 -11.63 -16.73
C GLN A 146 11.11 -10.26 -16.08
N ARG A 147 12.05 -9.30 -16.18
CA ARG A 147 11.85 -7.91 -15.75
C ARG A 147 10.60 -7.28 -16.37
N THR A 148 10.42 -7.42 -17.69
CA THR A 148 9.24 -6.91 -18.40
C THR A 148 7.95 -7.59 -17.92
N GLN A 149 7.99 -8.89 -17.65
CA GLN A 149 6.84 -9.62 -17.11
C GLN A 149 6.47 -9.15 -15.70
N ASP A 150 7.46 -8.89 -14.84
CA ASP A 150 7.24 -8.36 -13.49
C ASP A 150 6.62 -6.95 -13.55
N MET A 151 7.09 -6.09 -14.46
CA MET A 151 6.47 -4.78 -14.69
C MET A 151 5.02 -4.91 -15.17
N VAL A 152 4.76 -5.77 -16.16
CA VAL A 152 3.41 -6.02 -16.67
C VAL A 152 2.48 -6.45 -15.54
N ARG A 153 2.92 -7.38 -14.70
CA ARG A 153 2.16 -7.85 -13.53
C ARG A 153 1.89 -6.72 -12.55
N TRP A 154 2.93 -5.99 -12.13
CA TRP A 154 2.79 -4.90 -11.16
C TRP A 154 1.82 -3.82 -11.64
N TYR A 155 1.92 -3.37 -12.90
CA TYR A 155 0.99 -2.37 -13.43
C TYR A 155 -0.42 -2.91 -13.54
N ALA A 156 -0.61 -4.16 -13.99
CA ALA A 156 -1.93 -4.77 -14.09
C ALA A 156 -2.61 -4.87 -12.71
N ASP A 157 -1.87 -5.34 -11.70
CA ASP A 157 -2.38 -5.51 -10.34
C ASP A 157 -2.67 -4.15 -9.68
N THR A 158 -1.74 -3.19 -9.80
CA THR A 158 -1.90 -1.84 -9.23
C THR A 158 -3.07 -1.08 -9.85
N LEU A 159 -3.18 -1.07 -11.18
CA LEU A 159 -4.27 -0.38 -11.88
C LEU A 159 -5.62 -1.07 -11.63
N THR A 160 -5.66 -2.41 -11.56
CA THR A 160 -6.86 -3.16 -11.13
C THR A 160 -7.26 -2.81 -9.70
N GLY A 161 -6.29 -2.61 -8.81
CA GLY A 161 -6.49 -2.13 -7.45
C GLY A 161 -7.15 -0.74 -7.42
N LEU A 162 -6.73 0.19 -8.29
CA LEU A 162 -7.34 1.52 -8.40
C LEU A 162 -8.77 1.48 -8.94
N VAL A 163 -9.05 0.61 -9.92
CA VAL A 163 -10.44 0.38 -10.40
C VAL A 163 -11.32 -0.16 -9.28
N SER A 164 -10.81 -1.12 -8.50
CA SER A 164 -11.51 -1.66 -7.33
C SER A 164 -11.74 -0.60 -6.25
N HIS A 165 -10.76 0.28 -6.04
CA HIS A 165 -10.87 1.38 -5.08
C HIS A 165 -11.96 2.38 -5.48
N ALA A 166 -11.99 2.81 -6.74
CA ALA A 166 -13.05 3.69 -7.24
C ALA A 166 -14.44 3.04 -7.13
N ALA A 167 -14.56 1.74 -7.42
CA ALA A 167 -15.81 1.01 -7.23
C ALA A 167 -16.26 0.94 -5.75
N GLU A 168 -15.31 0.86 -4.82
CA GLU A 168 -15.60 0.90 -3.38
C GLU A 168 -16.07 2.28 -2.90
N VAL A 169 -15.48 3.36 -3.43
CA VAL A 169 -15.92 4.74 -3.18
C VAL A 169 -17.34 4.97 -3.72
N ASP A 170 -17.63 4.55 -4.96
CA ASP A 170 -18.99 4.63 -5.53
C ASP A 170 -20.02 3.86 -4.70
N ALA A 171 -19.66 2.66 -4.25
CA ALA A 171 -20.53 1.84 -3.40
C ALA A 171 -20.75 2.48 -2.01
N ALA A 172 -19.73 3.12 -1.43
CA ALA A 172 -19.83 3.86 -0.17
C ALA A 172 -20.73 5.09 -0.33
N ALA A 173 -20.51 5.89 -1.37
CA ALA A 173 -21.34 7.04 -1.69
C ALA A 173 -22.80 6.64 -1.90
N THR A 174 -23.06 5.55 -2.64
CA THR A 174 -24.41 5.02 -2.85
C THR A 174 -25.10 4.66 -1.54
N ARG A 175 -24.40 3.99 -0.61
CA ARG A 175 -24.95 3.64 0.71
C ARG A 175 -25.19 4.88 1.56
N ALA A 176 -24.22 5.79 1.62
CA ALA A 176 -24.31 7.01 2.40
C ALA A 176 -25.41 7.95 1.90
N LEU A 177 -25.60 8.10 0.58
CA LEU A 177 -26.71 8.86 -0.01
C LEU A 177 -28.07 8.25 0.31
N ARG A 178 -28.21 6.93 0.18
CA ARG A 178 -29.46 6.23 0.55
C ARG A 178 -29.77 6.38 2.04
N ALA A 179 -28.76 6.30 2.89
CA ALA A 179 -28.92 6.50 4.32
C ALA A 179 -29.28 7.95 4.64
N SER A 180 -28.62 8.92 4.00
CA SER A 180 -28.85 10.35 4.16
C SER A 180 -30.28 10.74 3.81
N HIS A 181 -30.82 10.21 2.69
CA HIS A 181 -32.18 10.47 2.27
C HIS A 181 -33.23 9.66 3.05
N GLY A 182 -32.91 8.41 3.41
CA GLY A 182 -33.87 7.50 4.02
C GLY A 182 -34.76 6.80 2.98
N ALA A 183 -35.91 6.30 3.44
CA ALA A 183 -36.82 5.46 2.64
C ALA A 183 -38.17 6.13 2.33
N ASP A 184 -38.46 7.29 2.93
CA ASP A 184 -39.72 8.00 2.73
C ASP A 184 -39.52 9.10 1.65
N PRO A 185 -40.26 9.06 0.53
CA PRO A 185 -40.16 10.10 -0.50
C PRO A 185 -40.74 11.46 -0.09
N TYR A 186 -41.40 11.55 1.07
CA TYR A 186 -42.09 12.75 1.56
C TYR A 186 -41.58 13.26 2.91
N ASP A 187 -40.58 12.59 3.50
CA ASP A 187 -39.99 12.97 4.78
C ASP A 187 -38.48 13.08 4.63
N ALA A 188 -37.87 14.00 5.38
CA ALA A 188 -36.43 14.20 5.34
C ALA A 188 -35.70 13.05 6.03
N GLY A 189 -34.56 12.65 5.47
CA GLY A 189 -33.74 11.64 6.12
C GLY A 189 -33.05 12.16 7.39
N HIS A 190 -32.73 11.23 8.29
CA HIS A 190 -32.17 11.57 9.62
C HIS A 190 -30.71 11.11 9.81
N ALA A 191 -30.15 10.36 8.86
CA ALA A 191 -28.74 10.00 8.93
C ALA A 191 -27.89 11.18 8.47
N GLU A 192 -26.91 11.57 9.29
CA GLU A 192 -26.00 12.68 9.00
C GLU A 192 -24.62 12.13 8.67
N TYR A 193 -24.13 12.50 7.49
CA TYR A 193 -22.78 12.23 7.01
C TYR A 193 -22.02 13.55 6.86
N THR A 194 -20.75 13.50 7.22
CA THR A 194 -19.78 14.60 7.05
C THR A 194 -18.64 14.21 6.12
N SER A 195 -18.48 12.92 5.85
CA SER A 195 -17.57 12.31 4.89
C SER A 195 -18.05 10.87 4.60
N LEU A 196 -17.33 10.15 3.75
CA LEU A 196 -17.53 8.71 3.53
C LEU A 196 -17.01 7.86 4.70
N ASP A 197 -16.21 8.43 5.62
CA ASP A 197 -15.66 7.74 6.78
C ASP A 197 -16.76 7.06 7.63
N GLN A 198 -17.94 7.70 7.77
CA GLN A 198 -19.05 7.15 8.55
C GLN A 198 -19.59 5.82 7.97
N ASP A 199 -19.42 5.57 6.66
CA ASP A 199 -19.71 4.26 6.03
C ASP A 199 -18.48 3.33 6.03
N GLN A 200 -17.30 3.88 5.77
CA GLN A 200 -16.08 3.11 5.52
C GLN A 200 -15.39 2.63 6.81
N LEU A 201 -15.30 3.46 7.85
CA LEU A 201 -14.59 3.16 9.08
C LEU A 201 -15.16 1.92 9.79
N PRO A 202 -16.49 1.74 9.96
CA PRO A 202 -17.02 0.52 10.57
C PRO A 202 -16.69 -0.76 9.79
N ARG A 203 -16.55 -0.66 8.45
CA ARG A 203 -16.12 -1.80 7.62
C ARG A 203 -14.63 -2.08 7.81
N ALA A 204 -13.81 -1.03 7.81
CA ALA A 204 -12.37 -1.14 8.03
C ALA A 204 -12.06 -1.76 9.42
N MET A 205 -12.78 -1.34 10.47
CA MET A 205 -12.68 -1.92 11.81
C MET A 205 -12.96 -3.43 11.82
N LYS A 206 -14.01 -3.88 11.12
CA LYS A 206 -14.35 -5.32 11.02
C LYS A 206 -13.30 -6.13 10.27
N LEU A 207 -12.72 -5.56 9.21
CA LEU A 207 -11.67 -6.22 8.45
C LEU A 207 -10.35 -6.25 9.21
N ALA A 208 -10.01 -5.16 9.91
CA ALA A 208 -8.83 -5.09 10.75
C ALA A 208 -8.88 -6.14 11.87
N ALA A 209 -10.03 -6.31 12.52
CA ALA A 209 -10.23 -7.30 13.59
C ALA A 209 -10.01 -8.77 13.17
N LEU A 210 -9.84 -9.06 11.86
CA LEU A 210 -9.44 -10.38 11.40
C LEU A 210 -7.95 -10.66 11.61
N GLY A 211 -7.11 -9.61 11.70
CA GLY A 211 -5.66 -9.76 11.88
C GLY A 211 -5.03 -10.72 10.86
N GLU A 212 -4.34 -11.73 11.37
CA GLU A 212 -3.70 -12.78 10.56
C GLU A 212 -4.70 -13.67 9.79
N ASP A 213 -5.96 -13.76 10.22
CA ASP A 213 -7.00 -14.55 9.55
C ASP A 213 -7.55 -13.86 8.28
N ALA A 214 -7.14 -12.60 8.01
CA ALA A 214 -7.60 -11.85 6.85
C ALA A 214 -7.14 -12.52 5.53
N LYS A 215 -8.10 -12.88 4.68
CA LYS A 215 -7.85 -13.45 3.34
C LYS A 215 -7.32 -12.38 2.36
N PRO A 216 -6.71 -12.77 1.22
CA PRO A 216 -6.09 -11.80 0.31
C PRO A 216 -7.02 -10.70 -0.19
N ALA A 217 -8.26 -11.06 -0.54
CA ALA A 217 -9.26 -10.08 -0.94
C ALA A 217 -9.62 -9.10 0.21
N GLN A 218 -9.70 -9.61 1.45
CA GLN A 218 -10.02 -8.81 2.63
C GLN A 218 -8.88 -7.87 3.01
N GLN A 219 -7.63 -8.31 2.90
CA GLN A 219 -6.46 -7.46 3.11
C GLN A 219 -6.35 -6.37 2.04
N ALA A 220 -6.63 -6.70 0.78
CA ALA A 220 -6.65 -5.72 -0.29
C ALA A 220 -7.76 -4.67 -0.09
N GLU A 221 -8.95 -5.08 0.35
CA GLU A 221 -10.05 -4.17 0.73
C GLU A 221 -9.67 -3.30 1.93
N LEU A 222 -9.08 -3.89 2.98
CA LEU A 222 -8.61 -3.15 4.15
C LEU A 222 -7.57 -2.10 3.77
N ARG A 223 -6.60 -2.44 2.91
CA ARG A 223 -5.60 -1.49 2.41
C ARG A 223 -6.23 -0.35 1.63
N ARG A 224 -7.25 -0.60 0.80
CA ARG A 224 -7.98 0.46 0.08
C ARG A 224 -8.77 1.35 1.03
N LEU A 225 -9.52 0.77 1.96
CA LEU A 225 -10.21 1.54 3.00
C LEU A 225 -9.23 2.38 3.82
N TRP A 226 -8.06 1.85 4.18
CA TRP A 226 -7.03 2.62 4.85
C TRP A 226 -6.54 3.83 4.03
N GLN A 227 -6.45 3.72 2.70
CA GLN A 227 -6.09 4.85 1.84
C GLN A 227 -7.22 5.87 1.69
N SER A 228 -8.48 5.41 1.74
CA SER A 228 -9.70 6.19 1.61
C SER A 228 -10.00 7.02 2.87
N LEU A 229 -9.82 6.42 4.06
CA LEU A 229 -10.14 7.05 5.34
C LEU A 229 -9.35 8.35 5.57
N SER A 230 -10.05 9.34 6.13
CA SER A 230 -9.44 10.58 6.61
C SER A 230 -8.36 10.34 7.68
N PRO A 231 -7.41 11.28 7.88
CA PRO A 231 -6.37 11.12 8.88
C PRO A 231 -6.91 10.84 10.30
N ASP A 232 -8.03 11.44 10.71
CA ASP A 232 -8.61 11.19 12.03
C ASP A 232 -9.37 9.86 12.12
N ALA A 233 -10.05 9.42 11.04
CA ALA A 233 -10.65 8.10 10.99
C ALA A 233 -9.59 6.98 10.98
N ARG A 234 -8.48 7.18 10.24
CA ARG A 234 -7.30 6.29 10.32
C ARG A 234 -6.71 6.24 11.73
N ALA A 235 -6.63 7.37 12.44
CA ALA A 235 -6.12 7.37 13.81
C ALA A 235 -6.99 6.56 14.76
N GLN A 236 -8.32 6.62 14.60
CA GLN A 236 -9.25 5.79 15.35
C GLN A 236 -9.03 4.30 15.05
N LEU A 237 -8.91 3.95 13.77
CA LEU A 237 -8.64 2.57 13.34
C LEU A 237 -7.28 2.06 13.86
N TRP A 238 -6.24 2.87 13.73
CA TRP A 238 -4.89 2.56 14.21
C TRP A 238 -4.87 2.35 15.72
N THR A 239 -5.49 3.26 16.48
CA THR A 239 -5.54 3.17 17.94
C THR A 239 -6.27 1.91 18.40
N ALA A 240 -7.36 1.53 17.70
CA ALA A 240 -8.15 0.36 18.05
C ALA A 240 -7.49 -0.97 17.65
N HIS A 241 -6.80 -1.00 16.50
CA HIS A 241 -6.39 -2.26 15.85
C HIS A 241 -4.94 -2.28 15.37
N LYS A 242 -4.02 -1.47 15.92
CA LYS A 242 -2.61 -1.43 15.47
C LYS A 242 -1.99 -2.82 15.25
N GLY A 243 -2.08 -3.71 16.25
CA GLY A 243 -1.53 -5.07 16.14
C GLY A 243 -2.16 -5.88 15.01
N ASP A 244 -3.49 -5.85 14.92
CA ASP A 244 -4.23 -6.61 13.89
C ASP A 244 -3.99 -6.06 12.48
N LEU A 245 -3.88 -4.73 12.33
CA LEU A 245 -3.54 -4.07 11.07
C LEU A 245 -2.16 -4.51 10.57
N LEU A 246 -1.18 -4.56 11.47
CA LEU A 246 0.17 -5.04 11.16
C LEU A 246 0.16 -6.53 10.79
N ALA A 247 -0.56 -7.36 11.54
CA ALA A 247 -0.73 -8.78 11.23
C ALA A 247 -1.46 -9.03 9.90
N ALA A 248 -2.37 -8.13 9.52
CA ALA A 248 -3.06 -8.16 8.23
C ALA A 248 -2.20 -7.62 7.07
N GLY A 249 -0.93 -7.28 7.30
CA GLY A 249 0.00 -6.83 6.26
C GLY A 249 -0.25 -5.39 5.80
N LEU A 250 -0.74 -4.50 6.67
CA LEU A 250 -0.99 -3.10 6.30
C LEU A 250 0.28 -2.40 5.77
N PHE A 251 1.45 -2.77 6.29
CA PHE A 251 2.74 -2.21 5.89
C PHE A 251 3.38 -2.95 4.70
N ASN A 252 2.70 -3.93 4.10
CA ASN A 252 3.20 -4.57 2.89
C ASN A 252 3.41 -3.50 1.80
N PRO A 253 4.62 -3.41 1.23
CA PRO A 253 4.99 -2.30 0.36
C PRO A 253 4.16 -2.28 -0.92
N SER A 254 3.88 -1.06 -1.42
CA SER A 254 3.18 -0.85 -2.70
C SER A 254 4.11 -0.46 -3.86
N VAL A 255 5.38 -0.20 -3.55
CA VAL A 255 6.43 0.14 -4.53
C VAL A 255 6.69 -1.00 -5.54
N LYS A 256 7.26 -0.62 -6.70
CA LYS A 256 7.61 -1.56 -7.77
C LYS A 256 8.73 -2.51 -7.35
N GLN A 257 8.41 -3.79 -7.20
CA GLN A 257 9.38 -4.86 -6.99
C GLN A 257 9.77 -5.51 -8.32
N VAL A 258 10.70 -4.87 -9.03
CA VAL A 258 11.15 -5.30 -10.36
C VAL A 258 12.67 -5.38 -10.39
N ALA A 259 13.21 -6.54 -10.81
CA ALA A 259 14.64 -6.86 -10.75
C ALA A 259 15.47 -5.85 -11.53
N ALA A 260 16.59 -5.38 -10.99
CA ALA A 260 17.41 -4.35 -11.63
C ALA A 260 17.98 -4.77 -13.00
N ASP A 261 17.95 -6.06 -13.36
CA ASP A 261 18.38 -6.62 -14.63
C ASP A 261 17.32 -7.61 -15.20
N ARG A 262 17.59 -8.20 -16.37
CA ARG A 262 16.65 -9.14 -17.05
C ARG A 262 16.74 -10.59 -16.58
N GLY A 263 17.73 -10.93 -15.77
CA GLY A 263 18.11 -12.30 -15.39
C GLY A 263 18.85 -13.04 -16.49
N SER A 264 19.15 -14.32 -16.24
CA SER A 264 19.93 -15.17 -17.16
C SER A 264 19.16 -15.61 -18.41
N GLY A 265 17.87 -15.28 -18.51
CA GLY A 265 16.97 -15.69 -19.60
C GLY A 265 15.99 -16.78 -19.16
N LYS A 266 15.42 -17.51 -20.13
CA LYS A 266 14.38 -18.51 -19.83
C LYS A 266 14.98 -19.79 -19.21
N HIS A 267 14.41 -20.21 -18.08
CA HIS A 267 14.74 -21.46 -17.40
C HIS A 267 14.57 -22.68 -18.30
N GLY A 268 15.57 -23.58 -18.31
CA GLY A 268 15.51 -24.85 -19.06
C GLY A 268 15.35 -24.71 -20.58
N ALA A 269 15.71 -23.55 -21.14
CA ALA A 269 15.63 -23.30 -22.58
C ALA A 269 16.77 -23.96 -23.40
N GLN A 270 17.80 -24.49 -22.74
CA GLN A 270 18.97 -25.13 -23.35
C GLN A 270 19.14 -26.56 -22.82
N GLY A 271 19.89 -27.39 -23.56
CA GLY A 271 20.26 -28.73 -23.09
C GLY A 271 21.52 -28.69 -22.23
N ALA A 272 21.54 -29.48 -21.15
CA ALA A 272 22.72 -29.65 -20.30
C ALA A 272 23.78 -30.53 -20.98
N ASP A 273 25.04 -30.19 -20.78
CA ASP A 273 26.20 -31.03 -21.10
C ASP A 273 26.89 -31.54 -19.82
N TRP A 274 28.02 -32.23 -19.97
CA TRP A 274 28.74 -32.80 -18.84
C TRP A 274 29.41 -31.73 -17.95
N ASP A 275 29.86 -30.62 -18.53
CA ASP A 275 30.53 -29.54 -17.80
C ASP A 275 29.53 -28.84 -16.86
N ASP A 276 28.25 -28.73 -17.26
CA ASP A 276 27.19 -28.20 -16.41
C ASP A 276 27.00 -29.01 -15.11
N TRP A 277 27.06 -30.35 -15.20
CA TRP A 277 26.97 -31.22 -14.02
C TRP A 277 28.21 -31.12 -13.12
N VAL A 278 29.39 -30.89 -13.70
CA VAL A 278 30.61 -30.62 -12.95
C VAL A 278 30.48 -29.31 -12.17
N THR A 279 30.05 -28.22 -12.83
CA THR A 279 29.82 -26.94 -12.17
C THR A 279 28.78 -27.07 -11.06
N ARG A 280 27.67 -27.80 -11.29
CA ARG A 280 26.66 -28.05 -10.25
C ARG A 280 27.25 -28.76 -9.04
N THR A 281 28.08 -29.78 -9.26
CA THR A 281 28.74 -30.55 -8.19
C THR A 281 29.74 -29.69 -7.41
N LYS A 282 30.48 -28.82 -8.09
CA LYS A 282 31.35 -27.81 -7.45
C LYS A 282 30.53 -26.89 -6.54
N MET A 283 29.39 -26.38 -7.02
CA MET A 283 28.52 -25.48 -6.25
C MET A 283 27.92 -26.16 -5.02
N GLN A 284 27.48 -27.42 -5.14
CA GLN A 284 27.01 -28.20 -3.99
C GLN A 284 28.10 -28.39 -2.93
N SER A 285 29.36 -28.52 -3.36
CA SER A 285 30.51 -28.62 -2.44
C SER A 285 30.78 -27.28 -1.73
N LEU A 286 30.61 -26.15 -2.44
CA LEU A 286 30.70 -24.81 -1.86
C LEU A 286 29.59 -24.54 -0.83
N VAL A 287 28.35 -24.93 -1.13
CA VAL A 287 27.22 -24.85 -0.18
C VAL A 287 27.60 -25.57 1.12
N PHE A 288 28.13 -26.80 1.02
CA PHE A 288 28.57 -27.53 2.19
C PHE A 288 29.70 -26.79 2.92
N GLY A 289 30.75 -26.34 2.23
CA GLY A 289 31.87 -25.62 2.86
C GLY A 289 31.46 -24.31 3.55
N ALA A 290 30.60 -23.52 2.92
CA ALA A 290 30.04 -22.29 3.46
C ALA A 290 29.17 -22.53 4.71
N ASP A 291 28.48 -23.67 4.75
CA ASP A 291 27.67 -24.11 5.89
C ASP A 291 28.49 -24.50 7.14
N TRP A 292 29.79 -24.72 6.98
CA TRP A 292 30.72 -24.93 8.09
C TRP A 292 31.43 -23.64 8.55
N GLY A 293 31.22 -22.52 7.84
CA GLY A 293 31.73 -21.19 8.21
C GLY A 293 30.61 -20.21 8.57
N ASP A 294 30.93 -18.91 8.60
CA ASP A 294 29.97 -17.84 8.93
C ASP A 294 29.16 -17.35 7.70
N LEU A 295 29.02 -18.17 6.66
CA LEU A 295 28.37 -17.84 5.37
C LEU A 295 27.01 -18.57 5.21
N ASN A 296 26.23 -18.59 6.29
CA ASN A 296 25.03 -19.41 6.38
C ASN A 296 23.91 -18.99 5.41
N ASP A 297 23.73 -17.68 5.18
CA ASP A 297 22.70 -17.15 4.28
C ASP A 297 23.13 -17.31 2.81
N ALA A 298 24.42 -17.11 2.51
CA ALA A 298 24.96 -17.40 1.19
C ALA A 298 24.79 -18.88 0.82
N SER A 299 25.06 -19.77 1.79
CA SER A 299 24.83 -21.21 1.64
C SER A 299 23.35 -21.54 1.42
N ARG A 300 22.42 -20.91 2.17
CA ARG A 300 20.97 -21.08 2.01
C ARG A 300 20.50 -20.66 0.60
N ASN A 301 20.91 -19.49 0.12
CA ASN A 301 20.47 -18.94 -1.16
C ASN A 301 21.01 -19.76 -2.34
N MET A 302 22.30 -20.11 -2.29
CA MET A 302 22.92 -20.99 -3.30
C MET A 302 22.28 -22.38 -3.29
N LYS A 303 22.00 -22.94 -2.12
CA LYS A 303 21.31 -24.23 -2.03
C LYS A 303 19.94 -24.16 -2.70
N HIS A 304 19.16 -23.13 -2.42
CA HIS A 304 17.83 -22.96 -3.00
C HIS A 304 17.88 -22.80 -4.52
N TYR A 305 18.83 -22.00 -5.02
CA TYR A 305 19.11 -21.88 -6.45
C TYR A 305 19.34 -23.26 -7.10
N LEU A 306 20.21 -24.07 -6.49
CA LEU A 306 20.53 -25.42 -6.95
C LEU A 306 19.40 -26.43 -6.76
N ASP A 307 18.51 -26.23 -5.77
CA ASP A 307 17.33 -27.09 -5.58
C ASP A 307 16.28 -26.89 -6.70
N ASN A 308 16.47 -25.87 -7.55
CA ASN A 308 15.80 -25.70 -8.85
C ASN A 308 14.27 -25.54 -8.72
N THR A 309 13.81 -24.87 -7.67
CA THR A 309 12.38 -24.67 -7.39
C THR A 309 11.84 -23.38 -8.00
N GLY A 310 12.67 -22.33 -8.03
CA GLY A 310 12.28 -20.97 -8.41
C GLY A 310 11.27 -20.31 -7.46
N THR A 311 10.95 -20.95 -6.33
CA THR A 311 9.97 -20.40 -5.37
C THR A 311 10.56 -19.18 -4.68
N PRO A 312 9.77 -18.15 -4.38
CA PRO A 312 10.26 -17.00 -3.64
C PRO A 312 10.87 -17.39 -2.28
N MET A 313 11.85 -16.61 -1.81
CA MET A 313 12.52 -16.81 -0.53
C MET A 313 12.35 -15.59 0.36
N GLU A 314 12.13 -15.83 1.66
CA GLU A 314 12.05 -14.76 2.66
C GLU A 314 13.43 -14.28 3.11
N LEU A 315 13.64 -12.96 3.06
CA LEU A 315 14.84 -12.27 3.56
C LEU A 315 14.67 -11.89 5.04
N PRO A 316 15.59 -12.28 5.94
CA PRO A 316 15.52 -11.92 7.35
C PRO A 316 16.04 -10.48 7.57
N VAL A 317 15.21 -9.47 7.29
CA VAL A 317 15.64 -8.06 7.23
C VAL A 317 16.21 -7.55 8.57
N ASP A 318 15.65 -7.95 9.73
CA ASP A 318 16.23 -7.59 11.03
C ASP A 318 17.67 -8.11 11.19
N LYS A 319 17.96 -9.30 10.66
CA LYS A 319 19.32 -9.86 10.62
C LYS A 319 20.22 -9.05 9.70
N MET A 320 19.74 -8.70 8.51
CA MET A 320 20.49 -7.87 7.55
C MET A 320 20.89 -6.51 8.16
N LEU A 321 19.96 -5.84 8.86
CA LEU A 321 20.21 -4.58 9.56
C LEU A 321 21.16 -4.75 10.76
N THR A 322 21.12 -5.92 11.42
CA THR A 322 21.99 -6.22 12.55
C THR A 322 23.43 -6.45 12.11
N ASP A 323 23.61 -7.27 11.07
CA ASP A 323 24.89 -7.72 10.55
C ASP A 323 25.65 -6.61 9.80
N ASP A 324 25.01 -5.90 8.86
CA ASP A 324 25.65 -4.82 8.09
C ASP A 324 25.28 -3.42 8.63
N LYS A 325 26.22 -2.81 9.36
CA LYS A 325 26.08 -1.43 9.88
C LYS A 325 26.11 -0.34 8.81
N GLY A 326 26.62 -0.64 7.61
CA GLY A 326 26.44 0.21 6.44
C GLY A 326 24.98 0.24 6.00
N PHE A 327 24.32 -0.92 5.96
CA PHE A 327 22.92 -1.02 5.56
C PHE A 327 22.00 -0.34 6.57
N GLN A 328 22.24 -0.55 7.87
CA GLN A 328 21.51 0.17 8.93
C GLN A 328 21.64 1.69 8.76
N ARG A 329 22.86 2.21 8.54
CA ARG A 329 23.09 3.65 8.33
C ARG A 329 22.42 4.17 7.05
N HIS A 330 22.40 3.38 5.98
CA HIS A 330 21.70 3.73 4.76
C HIS A 330 20.21 3.95 5.03
N VAL A 331 19.56 3.04 5.77
CA VAL A 331 18.16 3.19 6.17
C VAL A 331 17.93 4.43 7.02
N ASP A 332 18.74 4.61 8.06
CA ASP A 332 18.61 5.75 8.98
C ASP A 332 18.74 7.09 8.26
N GLN A 333 19.68 7.20 7.32
CA GLN A 333 19.94 8.45 6.60
C GLN A 333 18.92 8.68 5.49
N VAL A 334 18.85 7.75 4.53
CA VAL A 334 18.14 7.94 3.26
C VAL A 334 16.62 7.84 3.45
N PHE A 335 16.15 6.96 4.32
CA PHE A 335 14.71 6.76 4.51
C PHE A 335 14.14 7.51 5.70
N LEU A 336 14.85 7.59 6.82
CA LEU A 336 14.33 8.25 8.02
C LEU A 336 14.70 9.74 8.06
N GLN A 337 15.98 10.07 8.14
CA GLN A 337 16.45 11.46 8.34
C GLN A 337 16.08 12.39 7.17
N ASP A 338 16.20 11.93 5.92
CA ASP A 338 15.88 12.75 4.76
C ASP A 338 14.38 13.04 4.62
N ASN A 339 13.51 12.22 5.24
CA ASN A 339 12.05 12.34 5.12
C ASN A 339 11.34 12.85 6.38
N GLU A 340 11.93 12.68 7.57
CA GLU A 340 11.26 12.93 8.86
C GLU A 340 10.67 14.33 8.98
N LYS A 341 11.36 15.35 8.45
CA LYS A 341 10.90 16.74 8.51
C LYS A 341 9.61 16.92 7.73
N ALA A 342 9.56 16.44 6.49
CA ALA A 342 8.39 16.57 5.62
C ALA A 342 7.19 15.80 6.18
N TRP A 343 7.43 14.57 6.65
CA TRP A 343 6.42 13.75 7.31
C TRP A 343 5.86 14.41 8.57
N ARG A 344 6.72 14.96 9.41
CA ARG A 344 6.33 15.67 10.63
C ARG A 344 5.52 16.92 10.33
N GLU A 345 5.94 17.74 9.36
CA GLU A 345 5.22 18.94 8.93
C GLU A 345 3.84 18.60 8.38
N GLN A 346 3.74 17.58 7.52
CA GLN A 346 2.47 17.11 6.98
C GLN A 346 1.53 16.63 8.08
N ALA A 347 2.01 15.76 8.97
CA ALA A 347 1.17 15.17 10.01
C ALA A 347 0.67 16.21 11.03
N LEU A 348 1.49 17.22 11.36
CA LEU A 348 1.06 18.35 12.19
C LEU A 348 0.02 19.23 11.49
N ALA A 349 0.17 19.47 10.19
CA ALA A 349 -0.84 20.21 9.43
C ALA A 349 -2.19 19.47 9.41
N GLU A 350 -2.19 18.14 9.29
CA GLU A 350 -3.42 17.35 9.43
C GLU A 350 -4.01 17.43 10.84
N TYR A 351 -3.17 17.37 11.88
CA TYR A 351 -3.61 17.51 13.27
C TYR A 351 -4.23 18.89 13.55
N GLU A 352 -3.67 19.96 12.98
CA GLU A 352 -4.25 21.30 13.07
C GLU A 352 -5.60 21.38 12.35
N ARG A 353 -5.70 20.83 11.13
CA ARG A 353 -6.97 20.79 10.38
C ARG A 353 -8.05 19.96 11.06
N SER A 354 -7.66 18.91 11.79
CA SER A 354 -8.59 18.07 12.55
C SER A 354 -9.13 18.78 13.81
N GLY A 355 -8.60 19.96 14.16
CA GLY A 355 -8.93 20.69 15.38
C GLY A 355 -8.23 20.13 16.62
N GLY A 356 -7.09 19.46 16.45
CA GLY A 356 -6.33 18.83 17.53
C GLY A 356 -6.81 17.41 17.89
N ARG A 357 -7.57 16.76 17.00
CA ARG A 357 -7.92 15.34 17.15
C ARG A 357 -6.76 14.48 16.66
N PRO A 358 -6.52 13.28 17.25
CA PRO A 358 -5.51 12.37 16.76
C PRO A 358 -5.59 12.13 15.26
N VAL A 359 -4.44 12.10 14.59
CA VAL A 359 -4.34 11.82 13.15
C VAL A 359 -3.30 10.73 12.89
N ALA A 360 -3.52 9.95 11.83
CA ALA A 360 -2.59 8.97 11.31
C ALA A 360 -2.39 9.19 9.80
N VAL A 361 -1.14 9.33 9.39
CA VAL A 361 -0.71 9.62 8.01
C VAL A 361 0.21 8.48 7.54
N PRO A 362 -0.21 7.66 6.56
CA PRO A 362 0.67 6.64 6.01
C PRO A 362 1.81 7.27 5.23
N VAL A 363 2.97 6.64 5.31
CA VAL A 363 4.19 7.04 4.61
C VAL A 363 4.81 5.82 3.94
N GLU A 364 5.33 6.03 2.73
CA GLU A 364 6.13 5.04 2.02
C GLU A 364 7.20 5.78 1.23
N THR A 365 8.47 5.41 1.41
CA THR A 365 9.56 5.98 0.63
C THR A 365 9.63 5.33 -0.74
N ILE A 366 10.26 6.03 -1.70
CA ILE A 366 10.72 5.37 -2.92
C ILE A 366 11.75 4.30 -2.58
N SER A 367 11.95 3.34 -3.48
CA SER A 367 12.98 2.32 -3.33
C SER A 367 14.35 2.85 -3.72
N GLU A 368 15.35 2.54 -2.90
CA GLU A 368 16.76 2.83 -3.18
C GLU A 368 17.58 1.54 -3.17
N ASP A 369 18.63 1.50 -4.00
CA ASP A 369 19.54 0.36 -4.10
C ASP A 369 20.63 0.46 -3.00
N TYR A 370 20.94 -0.66 -2.36
CA TYR A 370 22.09 -0.81 -1.45
C TYR A 370 22.93 -2.02 -1.84
N SER A 371 24.25 -1.85 -1.89
CA SER A 371 25.19 -2.93 -2.19
C SER A 371 25.95 -3.36 -0.94
N PHE A 372 25.79 -4.62 -0.58
CA PHE A 372 26.67 -5.30 0.36
C PHE A 372 28.03 -5.49 -0.31
N THR A 373 29.11 -5.38 0.47
CA THR A 373 30.47 -5.56 -0.05
C THR A 373 31.15 -6.67 0.72
N GLU A 374 32.08 -7.39 0.08
CA GLU A 374 32.86 -8.43 0.77
C GLU A 374 33.52 -7.90 2.06
N THR A 375 33.87 -6.62 2.10
CA THR A 375 34.46 -5.95 3.26
C THR A 375 33.45 -5.51 4.32
N SER A 376 32.20 -5.21 3.95
CA SER A 376 31.17 -4.79 4.91
C SER A 376 30.52 -6.00 5.56
N ASP A 377 30.13 -6.98 4.73
CA ASP A 377 29.59 -8.25 5.16
C ASP A 377 29.72 -9.30 4.05
N GLN A 378 30.63 -10.26 4.22
CA GLN A 378 30.88 -11.30 3.22
C GLN A 378 29.70 -12.25 3.04
N ASN A 379 28.90 -12.49 4.08
CA ASN A 379 27.74 -13.37 4.02
C ASN A 379 26.62 -12.73 3.18
N TRP A 380 26.26 -11.48 3.45
CA TRP A 380 25.24 -10.76 2.67
C TRP A 380 25.71 -10.41 1.24
N PHE A 381 27.02 -10.17 1.06
CA PHE A 381 27.60 -10.01 -0.27
C PHE A 381 27.38 -11.24 -1.17
N TYR A 382 27.61 -12.46 -0.66
CA TYR A 382 27.38 -13.67 -1.46
C TYR A 382 25.92 -14.15 -1.46
N ALA A 383 25.12 -13.80 -0.45
CA ALA A 383 23.72 -14.17 -0.37
C ALA A 383 22.85 -13.33 -1.31
N VAL A 384 23.09 -12.02 -1.37
CA VAL A 384 22.24 -11.05 -2.06
C VAL A 384 23.06 -10.13 -2.96
N GLY A 385 24.22 -9.67 -2.51
CA GLY A 385 25.09 -8.75 -3.27
C GLY A 385 24.56 -7.33 -3.25
N SER A 386 23.43 -7.06 -3.91
CA SER A 386 22.74 -5.78 -3.88
C SER A 386 21.24 -6.00 -3.72
N ALA A 387 20.58 -5.13 -2.97
CA ALA A 387 19.15 -5.21 -2.78
C ALA A 387 18.48 -3.85 -2.93
N ARG A 388 17.20 -3.86 -3.31
CA ARG A 388 16.34 -2.70 -3.19
C ARG A 388 15.70 -2.67 -1.83
N SER A 389 15.62 -1.48 -1.26
CA SER A 389 14.97 -1.29 0.02
C SER A 389 14.08 -0.05 0.03
N ASN A 390 13.04 -0.05 0.87
CA ASN A 390 12.20 1.11 1.15
C ASN A 390 11.67 1.01 2.59
N VAL A 391 11.14 2.12 3.11
CA VAL A 391 10.41 2.16 4.37
C VAL A 391 8.92 2.33 4.11
N THR A 392 8.09 1.59 4.83
CA THR A 392 6.65 1.80 4.92
C THR A 392 6.29 2.03 6.39
N GLY A 393 5.39 2.97 6.66
CA GLY A 393 5.03 3.30 8.03
C GLY A 393 3.81 4.19 8.16
N VAL A 394 3.54 4.60 9.39
CA VAL A 394 2.46 5.52 9.77
C VAL A 394 3.00 6.53 10.76
N VAL A 395 2.84 7.81 10.42
CA VAL A 395 3.10 8.93 11.31
C VAL A 395 1.81 9.24 12.06
N THR A 396 1.85 9.17 13.38
CA THR A 396 0.74 9.54 14.25
C THR A 396 1.02 10.84 14.96
N VAL A 397 0.00 11.69 15.09
CA VAL A 397 0.04 12.85 15.99
C VAL A 397 -1.08 12.72 17.00
N VAL A 398 -0.73 12.78 18.29
CA VAL A 398 -1.68 12.68 19.40
C VAL A 398 -1.49 13.86 20.37
N PRO A 399 -2.55 14.29 21.09
CA PRO A 399 -2.39 15.29 22.15
C PRO A 399 -1.56 14.70 23.30
N GLY A 400 -0.46 15.36 23.63
CA GLY A 400 0.36 15.06 24.80
C GLY A 400 -0.31 15.47 26.10
N ALA A 401 0.27 15.08 27.23
CA ALA A 401 -0.26 15.38 28.56
C ALA A 401 -0.34 16.89 28.87
N ASP A 402 0.53 17.69 28.25
CA ASP A 402 0.54 19.15 28.35
C ASP A 402 -0.31 19.84 27.26
N GLY A 403 -1.06 19.06 26.48
CA GLY A 403 -1.88 19.52 25.36
C GLY A 403 -1.10 19.81 24.08
N LYS A 404 0.23 19.64 24.05
CA LYS A 404 1.04 19.81 22.84
C LYS A 404 1.02 18.54 21.99
N PRO A 405 1.09 18.65 20.66
CA PRO A 405 1.13 17.47 19.80
C PRO A 405 2.42 16.67 20.01
N VAL A 406 2.27 15.36 20.17
CA VAL A 406 3.36 14.37 20.17
C VAL A 406 3.31 13.62 18.84
N VAL A 407 4.45 13.58 18.14
CA VAL A 407 4.59 12.93 16.84
C VAL A 407 5.34 11.62 17.02
N GLY A 408 4.77 10.52 16.55
CA GLY A 408 5.39 9.21 16.52
C GLY A 408 5.35 8.62 15.11
N LEU A 409 6.32 7.77 14.80
CA LEU A 409 6.42 7.00 13.57
C LEU A 409 6.52 5.52 13.93
N ASP A 410 5.57 4.74 13.44
CA ASP A 410 5.69 3.28 13.40
C ASP A 410 6.06 2.87 11.98
N TYR A 411 7.18 2.16 11.79
CA TYR A 411 7.70 1.83 10.46
C TYR A 411 8.34 0.45 10.39
N GLN A 412 8.43 -0.09 9.19
CA GLN A 412 9.26 -1.25 8.87
C GLN A 412 10.14 -0.98 7.66
N VAL A 413 11.27 -1.68 7.59
CA VAL A 413 12.16 -1.69 6.43
C VAL A 413 11.76 -2.88 5.56
N ASN A 414 11.54 -2.64 4.28
CA ASN A 414 11.27 -3.69 3.30
C ASN A 414 12.50 -3.86 2.41
N VAL A 415 12.84 -5.10 2.11
CA VAL A 415 13.95 -5.44 1.23
C VAL A 415 13.45 -6.41 0.19
N TRP A 416 13.86 -6.22 -1.05
CA TRP A 416 13.55 -7.11 -2.15
C TRP A 416 14.72 -7.17 -3.13
N ASP A 417 14.94 -8.34 -3.70
CA ASP A 417 15.89 -8.57 -4.79
C ASP A 417 15.52 -9.83 -5.59
N ARG A 418 16.12 -10.03 -6.76
CA ARG A 418 16.07 -11.32 -7.48
C ARG A 418 17.44 -11.98 -7.45
N TYR A 419 17.48 -13.20 -6.92
CA TYR A 419 18.66 -14.03 -7.00
C TYR A 419 18.88 -14.53 -8.43
N ASN A 420 19.78 -13.88 -9.15
CA ASN A 420 20.12 -14.15 -10.55
C ASN A 420 21.64 -14.06 -10.79
N TRP A 421 22.07 -14.69 -11.89
CA TRP A 421 23.47 -14.78 -12.29
C TRP A 421 23.65 -14.34 -13.75
N ASP A 422 23.28 -13.09 -14.03
CA ASP A 422 23.51 -12.42 -15.32
C ASP A 422 25.00 -12.09 -15.54
N GLU A 423 25.30 -11.48 -16.70
CA GLU A 423 26.67 -11.24 -17.16
C GLU A 423 27.45 -10.29 -16.23
N GLY A 424 28.71 -10.62 -15.97
CA GLY A 424 29.60 -9.90 -15.05
C GLY A 424 29.54 -10.33 -13.58
N LYS A 425 28.80 -11.40 -13.25
CA LYS A 425 28.64 -11.91 -11.87
C LYS A 425 29.52 -13.12 -11.53
N GLY A 426 30.55 -13.42 -12.32
CA GLY A 426 31.57 -14.41 -11.93
C GLY A 426 32.19 -14.09 -10.56
N VAL A 427 32.45 -15.12 -9.75
CA VAL A 427 32.98 -14.95 -8.37
C VAL A 427 34.14 -15.87 -8.08
N ASN A 428 35.08 -15.37 -7.28
CA ASN A 428 36.15 -16.16 -6.69
C ASN A 428 35.83 -16.41 -5.22
N ILE A 429 35.76 -17.68 -4.82
CA ILE A 429 35.54 -18.09 -3.43
C ILE A 429 36.74 -18.93 -3.00
N GLY A 430 37.72 -18.28 -2.36
CA GLY A 430 38.97 -18.91 -1.95
C GLY A 430 39.72 -19.53 -3.14
N PRO A 431 40.03 -20.84 -3.14
CA PRO A 431 40.71 -21.52 -4.25
C PRO A 431 39.78 -21.89 -5.42
N MET A 432 38.48 -21.63 -5.32
CA MET A 432 37.50 -21.97 -6.34
C MET A 432 37.13 -20.73 -7.16
N ASP A 433 37.38 -20.81 -8.47
CA ASP A 433 36.95 -19.82 -9.46
C ASP A 433 35.64 -20.29 -10.11
N ILE A 434 34.64 -19.41 -10.13
CA ILE A 434 33.37 -19.59 -10.82
C ILE A 434 33.34 -18.55 -11.95
N PRO A 435 33.71 -18.95 -13.17
CA PRO A 435 33.73 -18.05 -14.31
C PRO A 435 32.37 -17.40 -14.57
N ASP A 436 32.43 -16.20 -15.14
CA ASP A 436 31.23 -15.47 -15.51
C ASP A 436 30.34 -16.27 -16.48
N GLY A 437 29.03 -16.18 -16.28
CA GLY A 437 28.03 -16.88 -17.10
C GLY A 437 27.85 -18.38 -16.84
N GLU A 438 28.74 -19.05 -16.10
CA GLU A 438 28.55 -20.47 -15.74
C GLU A 438 27.31 -20.69 -14.87
N MET A 439 27.09 -19.81 -13.89
CA MET A 439 25.93 -19.91 -13.01
C MET A 439 24.64 -19.60 -13.77
N GLY A 440 24.59 -18.52 -14.55
CA GLY A 440 23.43 -18.25 -15.41
C GLY A 440 23.17 -19.37 -16.44
N ARG A 441 24.20 -20.13 -16.86
CA ARG A 441 24.03 -21.33 -17.68
C ARG A 441 23.27 -22.42 -16.93
N GLN A 442 23.51 -22.64 -15.63
CA GLN A 442 22.74 -23.59 -14.82
C GLN A 442 21.24 -23.31 -14.87
N HIS A 443 20.86 -22.02 -14.86
CA HIS A 443 19.49 -21.60 -15.11
C HIS A 443 18.96 -22.00 -16.49
N LYS A 444 19.72 -21.65 -17.53
CA LYS A 444 19.31 -21.91 -18.92
C LYS A 444 19.21 -23.40 -19.23
N VAL A 445 20.02 -24.27 -18.61
CA VAL A 445 19.98 -25.73 -18.84
C VAL A 445 19.05 -26.49 -17.90
N GLY A 446 18.39 -25.80 -16.98
CA GLY A 446 17.38 -26.38 -16.09
C GLY A 446 17.95 -27.15 -14.90
N LEU A 447 19.21 -26.87 -14.53
CA LEU A 447 19.88 -27.48 -13.38
C LEU A 447 19.81 -26.62 -12.13
N ALA A 448 19.47 -25.34 -12.24
CA ALA A 448 19.23 -24.42 -11.14
C ALA A 448 18.20 -23.37 -11.56
N GLN A 449 17.54 -22.68 -10.64
CA GLN A 449 16.49 -21.72 -11.00
C GLN A 449 16.62 -20.41 -10.22
N GLU A 450 16.60 -19.28 -10.94
CA GLU A 450 16.53 -17.93 -10.36
C GLU A 450 15.20 -17.76 -9.59
N PHE A 451 15.21 -16.95 -8.55
CA PHE A 451 14.05 -16.76 -7.67
C PHE A 451 14.00 -15.34 -7.10
N ASN A 452 12.78 -14.91 -6.73
CA ASN A 452 12.59 -13.64 -6.04
C ASN A 452 12.90 -13.81 -4.54
N MET A 453 13.44 -12.76 -3.95
CA MET A 453 13.72 -12.66 -2.53
C MET A 453 13.07 -11.40 -1.99
N ALA A 454 12.33 -11.50 -0.90
CA ALA A 454 11.73 -10.33 -0.26
C ALA A 454 11.55 -10.56 1.23
N GLY A 455 11.51 -9.49 2.01
CA GLY A 455 11.21 -9.55 3.43
C GLY A 455 11.00 -8.17 4.02
N SER A 456 10.51 -8.16 5.26
CA SER A 456 10.29 -6.93 6.02
C SER A 456 10.85 -7.09 7.43
N SER A 457 11.36 -6.01 8.00
CA SER A 457 11.80 -5.99 9.39
C SER A 457 10.60 -6.05 10.34
N SER A 458 10.89 -6.37 11.61
CA SER A 458 10.04 -5.99 12.73
C SER A 458 9.66 -4.50 12.66
N VAL A 459 8.45 -4.18 13.14
CA VAL A 459 7.98 -2.80 13.22
C VAL A 459 8.67 -2.08 14.37
N LYS A 460 9.22 -0.90 14.06
CA LYS A 460 9.91 -0.03 15.00
C LYS A 460 9.11 1.23 15.26
N HIS A 461 9.26 1.74 16.49
CA HIS A 461 8.71 3.02 16.89
C HIS A 461 9.83 4.06 17.03
N TYR A 462 9.64 5.23 16.44
CA TYR A 462 10.56 6.36 16.46
C TYR A 462 9.78 7.66 16.69
N GLU A 463 10.39 8.67 17.30
CA GLU A 463 9.81 10.01 17.45
C GLU A 463 10.54 10.98 16.49
N PRO A 464 9.95 11.29 15.31
CA PRO A 464 10.55 12.18 14.32
C PRO A 464 10.91 13.56 14.88
N GLY A 465 12.15 14.00 14.62
CA GLY A 465 12.67 15.29 15.10
C GLY A 465 12.98 15.34 16.61
N SER A 466 13.04 14.20 17.29
CA SER A 466 13.65 14.10 18.61
C SER A 466 15.19 14.02 18.49
N ASP A 467 15.92 14.39 19.54
CA ASP A 467 17.39 14.19 19.59
C ASP A 467 17.78 12.69 19.73
N ALA A 468 16.80 11.78 19.77
CA ALA A 468 17.04 10.36 19.89
C ALA A 468 17.45 9.75 18.54
N ALA A 469 18.40 8.82 18.58
CA ALA A 469 18.73 8.01 17.42
C ALA A 469 17.58 7.03 17.08
N PRO A 470 17.42 6.65 15.79
CA PRO A 470 16.52 5.57 15.42
C PRO A 470 16.79 4.29 16.23
N PRO A 471 15.74 3.51 16.55
CA PRO A 471 15.88 2.29 17.34
C PRO A 471 16.73 1.25 16.61
N ALA A 472 17.50 0.48 17.37
CA ALA A 472 18.26 -0.66 16.82
C ALA A 472 17.30 -1.74 16.27
N PRO A 473 17.73 -2.52 15.26
CA PRO A 473 16.99 -3.68 14.77
C PRO A 473 16.78 -4.72 15.89
N ASP A 474 15.75 -5.56 15.76
CA ASP A 474 15.56 -6.65 16.71
C ASP A 474 16.64 -7.72 16.53
N ALA A 475 16.97 -8.42 17.62
CA ALA A 475 17.90 -9.53 17.54
C ALA A 475 17.31 -10.64 16.65
N SER A 476 18.07 -11.09 15.65
CA SER A 476 17.68 -12.05 14.63
C SER A 476 17.39 -13.48 15.13
N GLY A 477 17.51 -13.74 16.44
CA GLY A 477 17.38 -15.09 17.00
C GLY A 477 18.38 -16.07 16.38
N ARG A 478 17.97 -17.32 16.19
CA ARG A 478 18.76 -18.34 15.45
C ARG A 478 18.39 -18.42 13.96
N ALA A 479 17.59 -17.48 13.45
CA ALA A 479 17.03 -17.59 12.11
C ALA A 479 18.13 -17.69 11.06
N GLY A 480 18.14 -18.77 10.28
CA GLY A 480 19.15 -19.03 9.26
C GLY A 480 20.46 -19.65 9.77
N GLU A 481 20.65 -19.83 11.08
CA GLU A 481 21.80 -20.57 11.63
C GLU A 481 21.72 -22.06 11.29
N ARG A 482 22.86 -22.75 11.24
CA ARG A 482 22.91 -24.22 11.05
C ARG A 482 22.08 -25.01 12.07
N SER A 483 21.89 -24.46 13.27
CA SER A 483 21.10 -25.10 14.34
C SER A 483 19.59 -24.84 14.25
N ASP A 484 19.15 -24.05 13.26
CA ASP A 484 17.75 -23.69 13.04
C ASP A 484 16.98 -24.87 12.40
N PRO A 485 15.95 -25.42 13.08
CA PRO A 485 15.12 -26.50 12.55
C PRO A 485 14.36 -26.13 11.26
N GLY A 486 14.11 -24.82 11.03
CA GLY A 486 13.39 -24.30 9.86
C GLY A 486 14.25 -24.06 8.63
N ARG A 487 15.58 -24.00 8.77
CA ARG A 487 16.52 -23.61 7.69
C ARG A 487 16.48 -24.48 6.43
N HIS A 488 16.12 -25.75 6.58
CA HIS A 488 15.99 -26.71 5.49
C HIS A 488 14.57 -27.20 5.27
N ALA A 489 13.59 -26.61 5.97
CA ALA A 489 12.22 -26.83 5.61
C ALA A 489 12.06 -26.37 4.16
N ARG A 490 11.45 -27.21 3.31
CA ARG A 490 10.91 -26.70 2.05
C ARG A 490 9.91 -25.66 2.49
N ASP A 491 10.21 -24.37 2.29
CA ASP A 491 9.30 -23.26 2.61
C ASP A 491 7.96 -23.60 1.97
N GLY A 492 7.08 -24.12 2.82
CA GLY A 492 5.95 -24.91 2.41
C GLY A 492 4.82 -23.98 2.13
N GLY A 493 4.75 -23.45 0.90
CA GLY A 493 3.54 -22.89 0.33
C GLY A 493 2.75 -21.94 1.23
N GLY A 494 3.43 -21.10 2.01
CA GLY A 494 2.83 -19.84 2.42
C GLY A 494 2.75 -19.00 1.16
N ASP A 495 1.54 -18.62 0.74
CA ASP A 495 1.34 -17.75 -0.43
C ASP A 495 2.24 -16.51 -0.31
N VAL A 496 3.36 -16.52 -1.03
CA VAL A 496 4.13 -15.30 -1.37
C VAL A 496 3.42 -14.53 -2.50
N ASP A 497 2.14 -14.80 -2.70
CA ASP A 497 1.22 -14.00 -3.52
C ASP A 497 0.44 -13.07 -2.60
N ARG A 498 0.85 -11.80 -2.52
CA ARG A 498 -0.05 -10.64 -2.40
C ARG A 498 0.54 -9.39 -2.99
#